data_AF-A0A5K1BQD4-F1
#
_entry.id   AF-A0A5K1BQD4-F1
#
_cell.length_a   1.000
_cell.length_b   1.000
_cell.length_c   1.000
_cell.angle_alpha   90.00
_cell.angle_beta   90.00
_cell.angle_gamma   90.00
#
_symmetry.space_group_name_H-M   'P 1'
#
loop_
_entity.id
_entity.type
_entity.pdbx_description
1 polymer ?
#
loop_
_entity_poly.entity_id
_entity_poly.type
_entity_poly.pdbx_seq_one_letter_code
_entity_poly.pdbx_strand_id
1 'polypeptide(L)' 'IAGLAVTYGLNLNMLQMYLVWCLCNAENRMISVERILQYTRLPSEPPLTIETNRPSKKWPSHGEIDISELQ' A
#
# COMPACT_ATOMS: atom_id res chain seq x y z
N ILE A 1 8.61 52.44 3.29
CA ILE A 1 7.41 51.57 3.42
C ILE A 1 7.31 50.60 2.24
N ALA A 2 7.35 51.07 0.98
CA ALA A 2 7.29 50.20 -0.21
C ALA A 2 8.40 49.12 -0.27
N GLY A 3 9.66 49.49 -0.01
CA GLY A 3 10.78 48.53 -0.02
C GLY A 3 10.66 47.42 1.03
N LEU A 4 10.14 47.73 2.23
CA LEU A 4 9.90 46.73 3.26
C LEU A 4 8.78 45.77 2.84
N ALA A 5 7.68 46.30 2.29
CA ALA A 5 6.57 45.48 1.79
C ALA A 5 7.02 44.51 0.69
N VAL A 6 7.88 44.95 -0.25
CA VAL A 6 8.44 44.10 -1.31
C VAL A 6 9.34 43.01 -0.72
N THR A 7 10.23 43.34 0.22
CA THR A 7 11.11 42.35 0.87
C THR A 7 10.30 41.30 1.62
N TYR A 8 9.26 41.69 2.36
CA TYR A 8 8.38 40.73 3.03
C TYR A 8 7.59 39.88 2.03
N GLY A 9 7.08 40.47 0.94
CA GLY A 9 6.38 39.74 -0.11
C GLY A 9 7.25 38.67 -0.79
N LEU A 10 8.49 38.99 -1.12
CA LEU A 10 9.44 38.04 -1.71
C LEU A 10 9.80 36.91 -0.75
N ASN A 11 10.06 37.22 0.53
CA ASN A 11 10.33 36.20 1.55
C ASN A 11 9.15 35.25 1.77
N LEU A 12 7.93 35.79 1.83
CA LEU A 12 6.72 34.98 1.97
C LEU A 12 6.48 34.10 0.73
N ASN A 13 6.74 34.61 -0.48
CA ASN A 13 6.62 33.83 -1.70
C ASN A 13 7.57 32.62 -1.72
N MET A 14 8.83 32.83 -1.31
CA MET A 14 9.80 31.74 -1.20
C MET A 14 9.38 30.70 -0.14
N LEU A 15 8.88 31.15 1.01
CA LEU A 15 8.35 30.26 2.05
C LEU A 15 7.14 29.46 1.53
N GLN A 16 6.22 30.12 0.81
CA GLN A 16 5.05 29.46 0.24
C GLN A 16 5.44 28.37 -0.75
N MET A 17 6.40 28.63 -1.64
CA MET A 17 6.91 27.63 -2.57
C MET A 17 7.48 26.40 -1.82
N TYR A 18 8.26 26.65 -0.76
CA TYR A 18 8.82 25.58 0.07
C TYR A 18 7.73 24.77 0.78
N LEU A 19 6.73 25.44 1.37
CA LEU A 19 5.62 24.77 2.06
C LEU A 19 4.81 23.88 1.11
N VAL A 20 4.48 24.36 -0.08
CA VAL A 20 3.77 23.57 -1.10
C VAL A 20 4.61 22.35 -1.48
N TRP A 21 5.92 22.53 -1.70
CA TRP A 21 6.81 21.42 -2.00
C TRP A 21 6.85 20.38 -0.88
N CYS A 22 6.95 20.79 0.37
CA CYS A 22 6.90 19.89 1.53
C CYS A 22 5.59 19.12 1.60
N LEU A 23 4.45 19.80 1.39
CA LEU A 23 3.12 19.18 1.43
C LEU A 23 2.96 18.14 0.32
N CYS A 24 3.30 18.45 -0.93
CA CYS A 24 3.22 17.49 -2.02
C CYS A 24 4.12 16.27 -1.77
N ASN A 25 5.32 16.46 -1.19
CA ASN A 25 6.18 15.34 -0.82
C ASN A 25 5.59 14.47 0.29
N ALA A 26 4.94 15.09 1.29
CA ALA A 26 4.27 14.36 2.36
C ALA A 26 3.08 13.55 1.81
N GLU A 27 2.23 14.16 0.99
CA GLU A 27 1.08 13.49 0.36
C GLU A 27 1.52 12.32 -0.51
N ASN A 28 2.54 12.49 -1.35
CA ASN A 28 3.08 11.40 -2.17
C ASN A 28 3.58 10.22 -1.32
N ARG A 29 4.16 10.49 -0.14
CA ARG A 29 4.60 9.43 0.79
C ARG A 29 3.42 8.76 1.49
N MET A 30 2.34 9.49 1.77
CA MET A 30 1.14 8.94 2.41
C MET A 30 0.42 7.89 1.54
N ILE A 31 0.52 7.97 0.21
CA ILE A 31 -0.04 6.96 -0.71
C ILE A 31 0.53 5.55 -0.39
N SER A 32 1.81 5.46 -0.05
CA SER A 32 2.43 4.18 0.34
C SER A 32 1.83 3.62 1.63
N VAL A 33 1.53 4.49 2.60
CA VAL A 33 0.89 4.11 3.87
C VAL A 33 -0.53 3.61 3.63
N GLU A 34 -1.29 4.30 2.77
CA GLU A 34 -2.64 3.87 2.38
C GLU A 34 -2.62 2.47 1.77
N ARG A 35 -1.68 2.19 0.86
CA ARG A 35 -1.55 0.86 0.23
C ARG A 35 -1.23 -0.24 1.24
N ILE A 36 -0.35 0.02 2.21
CA ILE A 36 -0.08 -0.93 3.30
C ILE A 36 -1.36 -1.21 4.09
N LEU A 37 -2.09 -0.15 4.45
CA LEU A 37 -3.34 -0.28 5.18
C LEU A 37 -4.39 -1.08 4.39
N GLN A 38 -4.47 -0.90 3.07
CA GLN A 38 -5.32 -1.73 2.21
C GLN A 38 -4.97 -3.22 2.32
N TYR A 39 -3.69 -3.60 2.25
CA TYR A 39 -3.27 -4.99 2.39
C TYR A 39 -3.60 -5.57 3.76
N THR A 40 -3.52 -4.78 4.84
CA THR A 40 -3.89 -5.26 6.19
C THR A 40 -5.39 -5.55 6.34
N ARG A 41 -6.24 -4.99 5.47
CA ARG A 41 -7.70 -5.15 5.51
C ARG A 41 -8.19 -6.24 4.55
N LEU A 42 -7.31 -6.82 3.72
CA LEU A 42 -7.70 -7.92 2.86
C LEU A 42 -8.08 -9.14 3.70
N PRO A 43 -9.06 -9.94 3.24
CA PRO A 43 -9.39 -11.19 3.91
C PRO A 43 -8.16 -12.11 3.89
N SER A 44 -7.88 -12.73 5.03
CA SER A 44 -6.79 -13.70 5.14
C SER A 44 -7.10 -14.91 4.27
N GLU A 45 -6.07 -15.39 3.57
CA GLU A 45 -6.11 -16.70 2.94
C GLU A 45 -6.32 -17.80 3.99
N PRO A 46 -6.84 -18.98 3.59
CA PRO A 46 -6.94 -20.13 4.48
C PRO A 46 -5.59 -20.52 5.10
N PRO A 47 -5.58 -21.16 6.27
CA PRO A 47 -4.35 -21.61 6.91
C PRO A 47 -3.52 -22.51 5.99
N LEU A 48 -2.20 -22.34 6.02
CA LEU A 48 -1.25 -23.12 5.21
C LEU A 48 -1.42 -24.64 5.39
N THR A 49 -1.83 -25.07 6.58
CA THR A 49 -2.07 -26.48 6.86
C THR A 49 -3.29 -26.62 7.75
N ILE A 50 -4.19 -27.52 7.36
CA ILE A 50 -5.38 -27.88 8.11
C ILE A 50 -5.13 -29.30 8.63
N GLU A 51 -4.76 -29.44 9.90
CA GLU A 51 -4.39 -30.75 10.48
C GLU A 51 -5.53 -31.77 10.39
N THR A 52 -6.78 -31.32 10.41
CA THR A 52 -7.96 -32.18 10.29
C THR A 52 -8.19 -32.74 8.89
N ASN A 53 -7.67 -32.10 7.83
CA ASN A 53 -7.88 -32.50 6.44
C ASN A 53 -6.57 -32.74 5.68
N ARG A 54 -5.53 -33.17 6.40
CA ARG A 54 -4.21 -33.40 5.81
C ARG A 54 -4.21 -34.70 5.00
N PRO A 55 -3.75 -34.69 3.74
CA PRO A 55 -3.59 -35.91 2.97
C PRO A 55 -2.61 -36.88 3.66
N SER A 56 -2.76 -38.18 3.39
CA SER A 56 -1.80 -39.17 3.90
C SER A 56 -0.39 -38.87 3.37
N LYS A 57 0.65 -39.33 4.10
CA LYS A 57 2.06 -39.16 3.67
C LYS A 57 2.39 -39.78 2.31
N LYS A 58 1.53 -40.65 1.78
CA LYS A 58 1.68 -41.30 0.48
C LYS A 58 0.98 -40.53 -0.64
N TRP A 59 0.32 -39.41 -0.34
CA TRP A 59 -0.33 -38.57 -1.33
C TRP A 59 0.68 -37.65 -2.04
N PRO A 60 0.53 -37.40 -3.34
CA PRO A 60 -0.37 -38.11 -4.26
C PRO A 60 0.21 -39.49 -4.61
N SER A 61 -0.60 -40.54 -4.47
CA SER A 61 -0.16 -41.92 -4.72
C SER A 61 -0.19 -42.29 -6.21
N HIS A 62 -1.09 -41.67 -6.96
CA HIS A 62 -1.15 -41.64 -8.41
C HIS A 62 -1.41 -40.19 -8.79
N GLY A 63 -0.56 -39.62 -9.63
CA GLY A 63 -0.58 -38.20 -10.00
C GLY A 63 -1.64 -37.88 -11.06
N GLU A 64 -2.89 -38.25 -10.81
CA GLU A 64 -4.02 -37.98 -11.69
C GLU A 64 -4.79 -36.76 -11.19
N ILE A 65 -5.19 -35.89 -12.12
CA ILE A 65 -5.97 -34.69 -11.85
C ILE A 65 -7.23 -34.79 -12.70
N ASP A 66 -8.38 -34.81 -12.04
CA ASP A 66 -9.68 -34.71 -12.70
C ASP A 66 -10.27 -33.33 -12.40
N ILE A 67 -10.74 -32.65 -13.44
CA ILE A 67 -11.32 -31.30 -13.35
C ILE A 67 -12.78 -31.42 -13.76
N SER A 68 -13.66 -31.36 -12.78
CA SER A 68 -15.10 -31.45 -12.98
C SER A 68 -15.75 -30.08 -12.76
N GLU A 69 -16.56 -29.64 -13.72
CA GLU A 69 -17.39 -28.42 -13.64
C GLU A 69 -16.65 -27.13 -13.21
N LEU A 70 -15.48 -26.87 -13.80
CA LEU A 70 -14.83 -25.57 -13.66
C LEU A 70 -15.46 -24.58 -14.67
N GLN A 71 -16.16 -23.56 -14.18
CA GLN A 71 -16.64 -22.41 -14.98
C GLN A 71 -15.63 -21.26 -14.98
#